data_AF-A0AAX2KUA8-F1
#
_entry.id   AF-A0AAX2KUA8-F1
#
_cell.length_a   1.000
_cell.length_b   1.000
_cell.length_c   1.000
_cell.angle_alpha   90.00
_cell.angle_beta   90.00
_cell.angle_gamma   90.00
#
_symmetry.space_group_name_H-M   'P 1'
#
loop_
_entity.id
_entity.type
_entity.pdbx_description
1 polymer ?
#
loop_
_entity_poly.entity_id
_entity_poly.type
_entity_poly.pdbx_seq_one_letter_code
_entity_poly.pdbx_strand_id
1 'polypeptide(L)' 'MDLIKDCNTFLAFVTDKEQTKKKLYKNNMCKNRFCPMCAWRRARKDALGLSLMMQYIKQEEKKEFIS' A
#
# COMPACT_ATOMS: atom_id res chain seq x y z
N MET A 1 -19.18 14.72 -4.56
CA MET A 1 -17.83 14.40 -5.09
C MET A 1 -16.72 14.85 -4.16
N ASP A 2 -17.03 15.60 -3.10
CA ASP A 2 -16.06 16.37 -2.33
C ASP A 2 -15.16 15.49 -1.47
N LEU A 3 -15.68 14.37 -0.94
CA LEU A 3 -14.87 13.36 -0.27
C LEU A 3 -13.72 12.82 -1.13
N ILE A 4 -13.89 12.71 -2.46
CA ILE A 4 -12.81 12.23 -3.34
C ILE A 4 -11.75 13.32 -3.52
N LYS A 5 -12.16 14.59 -3.64
CA LYS A 5 -11.26 15.75 -3.76
C LYS A 5 -10.41 15.93 -2.50
N ASP A 6 -11.00 15.68 -1.34
CA ASP A 6 -10.31 15.78 -0.06
C ASP A 6 -9.51 14.52 0.29
N CYS A 7 -9.48 13.50 -0.58
CA CYS A 7 -8.74 12.30 -0.30
C CYS A 7 -7.23 12.57 -0.33
N ASN A 8 -6.54 12.18 0.74
CA ASN A 8 -5.09 12.26 0.89
C ASN A 8 -4.53 13.70 0.95
N THR A 9 -5.36 14.68 1.28
CA THR A 9 -4.94 16.07 1.54
C THR A 9 -4.23 16.25 2.87
N PHE A 10 -4.38 15.30 3.81
CA PHE A 10 -3.65 15.24 5.07
C PHE A 10 -2.70 14.03 5.08
N LEU A 11 -1.42 14.27 5.37
CA LEU A 11 -0.39 13.25 5.51
C LEU A 11 0.38 13.47 6.82
N ALA A 12 0.46 12.43 7.65
CA ALA A 12 1.29 12.41 8.85
C ALA A 12 2.39 11.35 8.69
N PHE A 13 3.63 11.78 8.92
CA PHE A 13 4.82 10.94 8.81
C PHE A 13 5.43 10.73 10.18
N VAL A 14 5.93 9.51 10.43
CA VAL A 14 6.83 9.21 11.54
C VAL A 14 8.24 9.20 10.98
N THR A 15 9.17 9.79 11.75
CA THR A 15 10.58 9.91 11.38
C THR A 15 11.47 9.36 12.47
N ASP A 16 12.68 8.93 12.10
CA ASP A 16 13.77 8.62 13.02
C ASP A 16 14.34 9.88 13.69
N LYS A 17 15.11 9.70 14.77
CA LYS A 17 15.71 10.81 15.53
C LYS A 17 16.59 11.71 14.65
N GLU A 18 17.27 11.12 13.67
CA GLU A 18 18.16 11.81 12.72
C GLU A 18 17.41 12.41 11.52
N GLN A 19 16.09 12.23 11.45
CA GLN A 19 15.21 12.72 10.38
C GLN A 19 15.57 12.26 8.96
N THR A 20 16.29 11.15 8.82
CA THR A 20 16.77 10.60 7.54
C THR A 20 15.72 9.75 6.84
N LYS A 21 14.81 9.11 7.60
CA LYS A 21 13.82 8.17 7.08
C LYS A 21 12.43 8.57 7.51
N LYS A 22 11.56 8.83 6.52
CA LYS A 22 10.16 9.19 6.74
C LYS A 22 9.25 8.05 6.32
N LYS A 23 8.43 7.56 7.24
CA LYS A 23 7.39 6.56 6.95
C LYS A 23 6.02 7.20 7.10
N LEU A 24 5.17 7.03 6.08
CA LEU A 24 3.78 7.47 6.15
C LEU A 24 3.05 6.68 7.24
N TYR A 25 2.55 7.39 8.25
CA TYR A 25 1.88 6.80 9.42
C TYR A 25 0.36 6.90 9.31
N LYS A 26 -0.15 8.09 8.99
CA LYS A 26 -1.59 8.34 8.88
C LYS A 26 -1.90 9.28 7.72
N ASN A 27 -3.08 9.14 7.16
CA ASN A 27 -3.66 10.06 6.19
C ASN A 27 -5.18 9.94 6.18
N ASN A 28 -5.85 10.88 5.52
CA ASN A 28 -7.29 10.84 5.29
C ASN A 28 -7.60 10.09 3.98
N MET A 29 -8.30 8.95 4.08
CA MET A 29 -8.75 8.18 2.91
C MET A 29 -10.26 8.32 2.73
N CYS A 30 -10.71 8.59 1.51
CA CYS A 30 -12.14 8.62 1.19
C CYS A 30 -12.78 7.23 1.05
N LYS A 31 -11.97 6.17 0.92
CA LYS A 31 -12.37 4.75 0.76
C LYS A 31 -13.28 4.44 -0.45
N ASN A 32 -13.48 5.40 -1.35
CA ASN A 32 -14.24 5.19 -2.57
C ASN A 32 -13.46 4.28 -3.55
N ARG A 33 -14.15 3.31 -4.16
CA ARG A 33 -13.55 2.35 -5.11
C ARG A 33 -13.02 3.02 -6.37
N PHE A 34 -13.66 4.11 -6.81
CA PHE A 34 -13.29 4.88 -8.00
C PHE A 34 -12.31 6.02 -7.70
N CYS A 35 -11.91 6.21 -6.43
CA CYS A 35 -10.86 7.16 -6.10
C CYS A 35 -9.50 6.59 -6.55
N PRO A 36 -8.76 7.28 -7.44
CA PRO A 36 -7.49 6.77 -7.97
C PRO A 36 -6.45 6.56 -6.86
N MET A 37 -6.42 7.43 -5.85
CA MET A 37 -5.50 7.30 -4.71
C MET A 37 -5.80 6.06 -3.84
N CYS A 38 -7.08 5.79 -3.57
CA CYS A 38 -7.48 4.63 -2.78
C CYS A 38 -7.30 3.32 -3.58
N ALA A 39 -7.64 3.34 -4.88
CA ALA A 39 -7.46 2.22 -5.79
C ALA A 39 -5.98 1.84 -5.93
N TRP A 40 -5.11 2.81 -6.17
CA TRP A 40 -3.65 2.60 -6.26
C TRP A 40 -3.08 2.01 -4.97
N ARG A 41 -3.50 2.53 -3.80
CA ARG A 41 -3.01 2.01 -2.51
C ARG A 41 -3.46 0.57 -2.28
N ARG A 42 -4.70 0.24 -2.66
CA ARG A 42 -5.21 -1.13 -2.58
C ARG A 42 -4.39 -2.05 -3.49
N ALA A 43 -4.20 -1.68 -4.75
CA ALA A 43 -3.39 -2.44 -5.70
C ALA A 43 -1.96 -2.72 -5.19
N ARG A 44 -1.29 -1.74 -4.55
CA ARG A 44 0.04 -1.96 -3.95
C ARG A 44 0.02 -2.94 -2.78
N LYS A 45 -1.02 -2.92 -1.94
CA LYS A 45 -1.17 -3.88 -0.84
C LYS A 45 -1.42 -5.28 -1.37
N ASP A 46 -2.28 -5.41 -2.37
CA ASP A 46 -2.61 -6.69 -3.00
C ASP A 46 -1.37 -7.28 -3.68
N ALA A 47 -0.62 -6.46 -4.42
CA ALA A 47 0.65 -6.87 -5.05
C ALA A 47 1.69 -7.36 -4.01
N LEU A 48 1.82 -6.67 -2.87
CA LEU A 48 2.71 -7.11 -1.79
C LEU A 48 2.24 -8.45 -1.21
N GLY A 49 0.95 -8.60 -0.92
CA GLY A 49 0.38 -9.86 -0.43
C GLY A 49 0.63 -11.01 -1.40
N LEU A 50 0.40 -10.78 -2.69
CA LEU A 50 0.70 -11.74 -3.75
C LEU A 50 2.18 -12.11 -3.79
N SER A 51 3.09 -11.13 -3.71
CA SER A 51 4.54 -11.40 -3.73
C SER A 51 4.98 -12.27 -2.54
N LEU A 52 4.42 -12.04 -1.35
CA LEU A 52 4.73 -12.81 -0.15
C LEU A 52 4.20 -14.25 -0.26
N MET A 53 2.98 -14.41 -0.76
CA MET A 53 2.40 -15.74 -1.00
C MET A 53 3.21 -16.52 -2.04
N MET A 54 3.64 -15.87 -3.13
CA MET A 54 4.48 -16.51 -4.14
C MET A 54 5.85 -16.93 -3.59
N GLN A 55 6.47 -16.08 -2.75
CA GLN A 55 7.73 -16.43 -2.07
C GLN A 55 7.55 -17.62 -1.14
N TYR A 56 6.46 -17.67 -0.38
CA TYR A 56 6.14 -18.77 0.52
C TYR A 56 5.96 -20.09 -0.23
N ILE A 57 5.16 -20.11 -1.30
CA ILE A 57 4.95 -21.29 -2.15
C ILE A 57 6.28 -21.77 -2.74
N LYS A 58 7.16 -20.86 -3.16
CA LYS A 58 8.48 -21.22 -3.67
C LYS A 58 9.36 -21.92 -2.63
N GLN A 59 9.30 -21.49 -1.38
CA GLN A 59 10.12 -22.04 -0.28
C GLN A 59 9.60 -23.38 0.22
N GLU A 60 8.31 -23.47 0.54
CA GLU A 60 7.72 -24.67 1.15
C GLU A 60 7.42 -25.75 0.12
N GLU A 61 6.83 -25.37 -1.02
CA GLU A 61 6.32 -26.31 -2.01
C GLU A 61 7.33 -26.59 -3.14
N LYS A 62 8.45 -25.85 -3.19
CA LYS A 62 9.44 -25.86 -4.30
C LYS A 62 8.79 -25.66 -5.68
N LYS A 63 7.66 -24.97 -5.75
CA LYS A 63 6.92 -24.68 -6.98
C LYS A 63 7.25 -23.26 -7.44
N GLU A 64 7.51 -23.11 -8.72
CA GLU A 64 7.71 -21.79 -9.34
C GLU A 64 6.47 -21.36 -10.11
N PHE A 65 6.25 -20.04 -10.16
CA PHE A 65 5.19 -19.46 -10.97
C PHE A 65 5.52 -19.67 -12.45
N ILE A 66 4.59 -20.27 -13.19
CA ILE A 66 4.67 -20.41 -14.64
C ILE A 66 4.05 -19.15 -15.24
N SER A 67 4.89 -18.30 -15.83
CA SER A 67 4.49 -17.07 -16.52
C SER A 67 3.93 -17.32 -17.91
#